data_AF-A0AA95EWY2-F1
#
_entry.id   AF-A0AA95EWY2-F1
#
_cell.length_a   1.000
_cell.length_b   1.000
_cell.length_c   1.000
_cell.angle_alpha   90.00
_cell.angle_beta   90.00
_cell.angle_gamma   90.00
#
_symmetry.space_group_name_H-M   'P 1'
#
loop_
_entity.id
_entity.type
_entity.pdbx_description
1 polymer ?
#
loop_
_entity_poly.entity_id
_entity_poly.type
_entity_poly.pdbx_seq_one_letter_code
_entity_poly.pdbx_strand_id
1 'polypeptide(L)' 'MEFLVFLYIIIGPAVVIISIIATYYFRRNRLKEQKAVPTHGFHPTDEIFIDPTTNIKQRVWFNPHTGERRYQNMDDHLS' A
#
# COMPACT_ATOMS: atom_id res chain seq x y z
N MET A 1 44.00 7.43 12.09
CA MET A 1 43.20 6.31 12.60
C MET A 1 41.94 6.79 13.30
N GLU A 2 42.02 7.72 14.26
CA GLU A 2 40.85 8.19 15.00
C GLU A 2 39.78 8.87 14.14
N PHE A 3 40.18 9.65 13.12
CA PHE A 3 39.24 10.25 12.17
C PHE A 3 38.37 9.20 11.44
N LEU A 4 38.98 8.08 11.02
CA LEU A 4 38.25 7.00 10.34
C LEU A 4 37.29 6.27 11.28
N VAL A 5 37.69 6.09 12.55
CA VAL A 5 36.85 5.50 13.59
C VAL A 5 35.65 6.40 13.88
N PHE A 6 35.87 7.71 13.99
CA PHE A 6 34.81 8.69 14.21
C PHE A 6 33.81 8.74 13.04
N LEU A 7 34.33 8.73 11.80
CA LEU A 7 33.53 8.66 10.59
C LEU A 7 32.66 7.39 10.57
N TYR A 8 33.24 6.24 10.90
CA TYR A 8 32.51 4.96 10.93
C TYR A 8 31.39 4.95 11.97
N ILE A 9 31.65 5.48 13.18
CA ILE A 9 30.67 5.57 14.26
C ILE A 9 29.50 6.50 13.90
N ILE A 10 29.69 7.47 13.00
CA ILE A 10 28.60 8.33 12.52
C ILE A 10 27.86 7.69 11.35
N ILE A 11 28.59 7.16 10.36
CA ILE A 11 28.00 6.61 9.14
C ILE A 11 27.21 5.32 9.43
N GLY A 12 27.72 4.43 10.28
CA GLY A 12 27.07 3.16 10.59
C GLY A 12 25.63 3.34 11.09
N PRO A 13 25.40 4.11 12.17
CA PRO A 13 24.06 4.43 12.65
C PRO A 13 23.20 5.17 11.63
N ALA A 14 23.79 6.09 10.86
CA ALA A 14 23.06 6.82 9.82
C ALA A 14 22.49 5.87 8.75
N VAL A 15 23.28 4.88 8.30
CA VAL A 15 22.83 3.86 7.35
C VAL A 15 21.69 3.02 7.92
N VAL A 16 21.78 2.61 9.19
CA VAL A 16 20.70 1.86 9.86
C VAL A 16 19.42 2.68 9.94
N ILE A 17 19.50 3.95 10.34
CA ILE A 17 18.35 4.85 10.44
C ILE A 17 17.70 5.05 9.06
N ILE A 18 18.50 5.33 8.02
CA ILE A 18 18.01 5.48 6.65
C ILE A 18 17.33 4.19 6.17
N SER A 19 17.89 3.02 6.47
CA SER A 19 17.31 1.72 6.08
C SER A 19 15.96 1.47 6.74
N ILE A 20 15.81 1.83 8.02
CA ILE A 20 14.54 1.73 8.75
C ILE A 20 13.49 2.67 8.15
N ILE A 21 13.85 3.93 7.91
CA ILE A 21 12.95 4.94 7.33
C ILE A 21 12.52 4.51 5.93
N ALA A 22 13.45 4.07 5.08
CA ALA A 22 13.17 3.57 3.75
C ALA A 22 12.21 2.37 3.81
N THR A 23 12.50 1.39 4.65
CA THR A 23 11.64 0.19 4.82
C THR A 23 10.24 0.59 5.26
N TYR A 24 10.11 1.49 6.24
CA TYR A 24 8.82 1.98 6.70
C TYR A 24 8.06 2.72 5.59
N TYR A 25 8.73 3.59 4.85
CA TYR A 25 8.13 4.35 3.75
C TYR A 25 7.67 3.43 2.61
N PHE A 26 8.52 2.51 2.15
CA PHE A 26 8.18 1.53 1.11
C PHE A 26 7.04 0.62 1.55
N ARG A 27 7.04 0.14 2.80
CA ARG A 27 5.95 -0.69 3.34
C ARG A 27 4.64 0.08 3.39
N ARG A 28 4.68 1.35 3.81
CA ARG A 28 3.48 2.20 3.88
C ARG A 28 2.94 2.52 2.48
N ASN A 29 3.80 2.84 1.52
CA ASN A 29 3.37 3.12 0.15
C ASN A 29 2.77 1.88 -0.52
N ARG A 30 3.37 0.70 -0.34
CA ARG A 30 2.81 -0.57 -0.86
C ARG A 30 1.40 -0.84 -0.34
N LEU A 31 1.13 -0.54 0.94
CA LEU A 31 -0.20 -0.70 1.53
C LEU A 31 -1.20 0.36 1.04
N LYS A 32 -0.74 1.57 0.71
CA LYS A 32 -1.58 2.62 0.11
C LYS A 32 -1.93 2.33 -1.35
N GLU A 33 -0.97 1.83 -2.14
CA GLU A 33 -1.20 1.41 -3.53
C GLU A 33 -2.17 0.23 -3.63
N GLN A 34 -2.22 -0.65 -2.63
CA GLN A 34 -3.23 -1.71 -2.57
C GLN A 34 -4.64 -1.19 -2.23
N LYS A 35 -4.74 -0.06 -1.50
CA LYS A 35 -6.03 0.53 -1.09
C LYS A 35 -6.60 1.52 -2.10
N ALA A 36 -5.74 2.20 -2.86
CA ALA A 36 -6.15 3.12 -3.90
C ALA A 36 -6.48 2.32 -5.18
N VAL A 37 -7.75 1.96 -5.37
CA VAL A 37 -8.23 1.57 -6.69
C VAL A 37 -7.87 2.71 -7.64
N PRO A 38 -7.10 2.48 -8.71
CA PRO A 38 -6.83 3.52 -9.69
C PRO A 38 -8.17 3.91 -10.29
N THR A 39 -8.64 5.12 -10.02
CA THR A 39 -9.84 5.72 -10.63
C THR A 39 -9.71 5.88 -12.15
N HIS A 40 -8.55 5.57 -12.72
CA HIS A 40 -8.32 5.58 -14.16
C HIS A 40 -8.94 4.35 -14.83
N GLY A 41 -10.20 4.48 -15.25
CA GLY A 41 -10.90 3.52 -16.13
C GLY A 41 -11.68 2.42 -15.43
N PHE A 42 -11.66 2.38 -14.09
CA PHE A 42 -12.52 1.49 -13.31
C PHE A 42 -13.86 2.16 -13.00
N HIS A 43 -14.95 1.48 -13.34
CA HIS A 43 -16.32 1.90 -13.03
C HIS A 43 -16.86 1.07 -11.86
N PRO A 44 -17.51 1.70 -10.88
CA PRO A 44 -18.19 0.96 -9.82
C PRO A 44 -19.36 0.19 -10.42
N THR A 45 -19.52 -1.06 -10.00
CA THR A 45 -20.71 -1.87 -10.32
C THR A 45 -21.61 -1.97 -9.10
N ASP A 46 -22.87 -2.35 -9.32
CA ASP A 46 -23.83 -2.63 -8.24
C ASP A 46 -23.58 -4.00 -7.56
N GLU A 47 -22.57 -4.75 -8.01
CA GLU A 47 -22.20 -6.02 -7.42
C GLU A 47 -21.46 -5.82 -6.09
N ILE A 48 -21.99 -6.46 -5.04
CA ILE A 48 -21.38 -6.50 -3.71
C ILE A 48 -20.97 -7.94 -3.43
N PHE A 49 -19.68 -8.15 -3.20
CA PHE A 49 -19.14 -9.42 -2.72
C PHE A 49 -19.01 -9.38 -1.20
N ILE A 50 -19.42 -10.45 -0.53
CA ILE A 50 -19.25 -10.62 0.92
C ILE A 50 -18.29 -11.78 1.12
N ASP A 51 -17.10 -11.51 1.64
CA ASP A 51 -16.13 -12.57 1.94
C ASP A 51 -16.67 -13.46 3.08
N PRO A 52 -16.90 -14.76 2.87
CA PRO A 52 -17.43 -15.65 3.91
C PRO A 52 -16.46 -15.85 5.08
N THR A 53 -15.16 -15.54 4.90
CA THR A 53 -14.11 -15.72 5.90
C THR A 53 -14.05 -14.54 6.86
N THR A 54 -14.25 -13.32 6.34
CA THR A 54 -14.07 -12.07 7.10
C THR A 54 -15.36 -11.27 7.28
N ASN A 55 -16.43 -11.62 6.55
CA ASN A 55 -17.70 -10.91 6.48
C ASN A 55 -17.57 -9.44 6.02
N ILE A 56 -16.48 -9.09 5.34
CA ILE A 56 -16.24 -7.75 4.81
C ILE A 56 -17.00 -7.59 3.50
N LYS A 57 -17.74 -6.48 3.38
CA LYS A 57 -18.45 -6.09 2.15
C LYS A 57 -17.47 -5.42 1.20
N GLN A 58 -17.39 -5.94 -0.01
CA GLN A 58 -16.51 -5.45 -1.07
C GLN A 58 -17.35 -5.02 -2.26
N ARG A 59 -17.14 -3.80 -2.75
CA ARG A 59 -17.70 -3.34 -4.03
C ARG A 59 -16.82 -3.86 -5.16
N VAL A 60 -17.44 -4.40 -6.20
CA VAL A 60 -16.75 -4.80 -7.42
C VAL A 60 -16.61 -3.60 -8.35
N TRP A 61 -15.39 -3.38 -8.83
CA TRP A 61 -15.05 -2.38 -9.82
C TRP A 61 -14.65 -3.08 -11.12
N PHE A 62 -15.15 -2.58 -12.25
CA PHE A 62 -14.91 -3.17 -13.57
C PHE A 62 -14.23 -2.16 -14.51
N ASN A 63 -13.20 -2.60 -15.22
CA ASN A 63 -12.58 -1.81 -16.27
C ASN A 63 -13.04 -2.30 -17.66
N PRO A 64 -13.86 -1.54 -18.40
CA PRO A 64 -14.38 -1.95 -19.70
C PRO A 64 -13.31 -1.97 -20.81
N HIS A 65 -12.16 -1.31 -20.61
CA HIS A 65 -11.08 -1.29 -21.60
C HIS A 65 -10.19 -2.54 -21.51
N THR A 66 -10.02 -3.11 -20.32
CA THR A 66 -9.14 -4.28 -20.09
C THR A 66 -9.89 -5.55 -19.73
N GLY A 67 -11.15 -5.45 -19.30
CA GLY A 67 -11.93 -6.56 -18.74
C GLY A 67 -11.55 -6.93 -17.30
N GLU A 68 -10.68 -6.17 -16.64
CA GLU A 68 -10.21 -6.44 -15.28
C GLU A 68 -11.30 -6.15 -14.23
N ARG A 69 -11.36 -6.99 -13.18
CA ARG A 69 -12.22 -6.81 -12.01
C ARG A 69 -11.38 -6.62 -10.76
N ARG A 70 -11.77 -5.65 -9.93
CA ARG A 70 -11.12 -5.33 -8.65
C ARG A 70 -12.15 -5.31 -7.53
N TYR A 71 -11.76 -5.75 -6.33
CA TYR A 71 -12.59 -5.76 -5.14
C TYR A 71 -12.08 -4.69 -4.18
N GLN A 72 -12.96 -3.80 -3.73
CA GLN A 72 -12.61 -2.76 -2.76
C GLN A 72 -13.53 -2.85 -1.55
N ASN A 73 -12.96 -2.90 -0.35
CA ASN A 73 -13.73 -2.91 0.88
C ASN A 73 -14.58 -1.63 0.97
N MET A 74 -15.87 -1.77 1.26
CA MET A 74 -16.77 -0.63 1.43
C MET A 74 -16.48 0.15 2.71
N ASP A 75 -15.94 -0.51 3.74
CA ASP A 75 -15.63 0.11 5.04
C ASP A 75 -14.46 1.12 4.95
N ASP A 76 -13.61 1.02 3.92
CA ASP A 76 -12.48 1.94 3.69
C ASP A 76 -12.94 3.34 3.22
N HIS A 77 -14.21 3.52 2.81
CA HIS A 77 -14.76 4.83 2.38
C HIS A 77 -15.37 5.67 3.53
N LEU A 78 -15.45 5.11 4.74
CA LEU A 78 -16.03 5.78 5.92
C LEU A 78 -14.97 6.34 6.90
N SER A 79 -13.68 6.28 6.56
CA SER A 79 -12.56 6.71 7.41
C SER A 79 -11.78 7.89 6.85
#